data_AF-A0A7L2PZM2-F1
#
_entry.id   AF-A0A7L2PZM2-F1
#
_cell.length_a   1.000
_cell.length_b   1.000
_cell.length_c   1.000
_cell.angle_alpha   90.00
_cell.angle_beta   90.00
_cell.angle_gamma   90.00
#
_symmetry.space_group_name_H-M   'P 1'
#
loop_
_entity.id
_entity.type
_entity.pdbx_description
1 polymer ?
#
loop_
_entity_poly.entity_id
_entity_poly.type
_entity_poly.pdbx_seq_one_letter_code
_entity_poly.pdbx_strand_id
1 'polypeptide(L)' 'MMFEPLKDTVALLKTYGDKMPEEIHLLLQKLPESWDNNKKLCLRVADNAAPLQAAEAAILRNKCQ' A
#
# COMPACT_ATOMS: atom_id res chain seq x y z
N MET A 1 -0.17 -10.51 7.72
CA MET A 1 -0.22 -9.82 6.41
C MET A 1 -1.33 -8.77 6.50
N MET A 2 -1.23 -7.64 5.79
CA MET A 2 -2.07 -6.44 6.02
C MET A 2 -3.58 -6.66 5.86
N PHE A 3 -3.99 -7.75 5.19
CA PHE A 3 -5.38 -8.03 4.84
C PHE A 3 -5.97 -9.27 5.52
N GLU A 4 -5.22 -9.90 6.43
CA GLU A 4 -5.68 -11.05 7.21
C GLU A 4 -6.91 -10.74 8.05
N PRO A 5 -7.01 -9.58 8.75
CA PRO A 5 -8.22 -9.25 9.50
C PRO A 5 -9.49 -9.22 8.62
N LEU A 6 -9.36 -8.83 7.36
CA LEU A 6 -10.48 -8.80 6.42
C LEU A 6 -10.87 -10.22 5.96
N LYS A 7 -9.89 -11.11 5.76
CA LYS A 7 -10.15 -12.54 5.49
C LYS A 7 -10.83 -13.20 6.69
N ASP A 8 -10.38 -12.90 7.90
CA ASP A 8 -10.95 -13.43 9.14
C ASP A 8 -12.40 -12.96 9.34
N THR A 9 -12.67 -11.69 9.02
CA THR A 9 -14.03 -11.13 9.06
C THR A 9 -14.95 -11.84 8.06
N VAL A 10 -14.49 -12.07 6.82
CA VAL A 10 -15.27 -12.81 5.81
C VAL A 10 -15.50 -14.26 6.23
N ALA A 11 -14.49 -14.91 6.80
CA ALA A 11 -14.63 -16.26 7.34
C ALA A 11 -15.65 -16.31 8.48
N LEU A 12 -15.63 -15.32 9.38
CA LEU A 12 -16.58 -15.19 10.48
C LEU A 12 -18.01 -14.99 9.98
N LEU A 13 -18.25 -14.05 9.06
CA LEU A 13 -19.58 -13.80 8.49
C LEU A 13 -20.15 -15.05 7.81
N LYS A 14 -19.30 -15.83 7.14
CA LYS A 14 -19.69 -17.13 6.57
C LYS A 14 -20.19 -18.12 7.63
N THR A 15 -19.66 -18.09 8.85
CA THR A 15 -20.16 -18.93 9.96
C THR A 15 -21.55 -18.53 10.44
N TYR A 16 -21.94 -17.27 10.24
CA TYR A 16 -23.28 -16.75 10.56
C TYR A 16 -24.30 -16.98 9.43
N GLY A 17 -23.89 -17.58 8.30
CA GLY A 17 -24.76 -17.89 7.16
C GLY A 17 -24.79 -16.80 6.08
N ASP A 18 -24.02 -15.73 6.24
CA ASP A 18 -23.94 -14.68 5.23
C ASP A 18 -23.17 -15.16 4.00
N LYS A 19 -23.81 -15.06 2.83
CA LYS A 19 -23.17 -15.31 1.54
C LYS A 19 -22.63 -14.00 0.99
N MET A 20 -21.31 -13.89 0.98
CA MET A 20 -20.63 -12.78 0.33
C MET A 20 -20.66 -12.95 -1.20
N PRO A 21 -20.76 -11.84 -1.96
CA PRO A 21 -20.63 -11.87 -3.41
C PRO A 21 -19.27 -12.43 -3.85
N GLU A 22 -19.24 -13.14 -4.98
CA GLU A 22 -18.01 -13.69 -5.56
C GLU A 22 -16.96 -12.61 -5.84
N GLU A 23 -17.42 -11.40 -6.22
CA GLU A 23 -16.57 -10.23 -6.41
C GLU A 23 -15.71 -9.91 -5.18
N ILE A 24 -16.25 -10.04 -3.97
CA ILE A 24 -15.49 -9.77 -2.74
C ILE A 24 -14.35 -10.77 -2.58
N HIS A 25 -14.59 -12.04 -2.90
CA HIS A 25 -13.55 -13.06 -2.87
C HIS A 25 -12.45 -12.77 -3.89
N LEU A 26 -12.83 -12.35 -5.11
CA LEU A 26 -11.89 -11.98 -6.15
C LEU A 26 -11.05 -10.75 -5.77
N LEU A 27 -11.68 -9.73 -5.19
CA LEU A 27 -11.01 -8.52 -4.71
C LEU A 27 -10.01 -8.86 -3.59
N LEU A 28 -10.40 -9.70 -2.63
CA LEU A 28 -9.54 -10.17 -1.56
C LEU A 28 -8.30 -10.93 -2.05
N GLN A 29 -8.43 -11.69 -3.14
CA GLN A 29 -7.30 -12.38 -3.75
C GLN A 29 -6.36 -11.42 -4.48
N LYS A 30 -6.88 -10.39 -5.15
CA LYS A 30 -6.08 -9.41 -5.93
C LYS A 30 -5.43 -8.31 -5.08
N LEU A 31 -6.02 -8.02 -3.91
CA LEU A 31 -5.60 -6.93 -3.03
C LEU A 31 -4.09 -6.97 -2.65
N PRO A 32 -3.53 -8.12 -2.24
CA PRO A 32 -2.12 -8.20 -1.84
C PRO A 32 -1.17 -7.84 -2.98
N GLU A 33 -1.46 -8.28 -4.20
CA GLU A 33 -0.65 -7.98 -5.39
C GLU A 33 -0.71 -6.49 -5.74
N SER A 34 -1.92 -5.91 -5.78
CA SER A 34 -2.11 -4.48 -6.04
C SER A 34 -1.39 -3.61 -5.00
N TRP A 35 -1.49 -3.97 -3.72
CA TRP A 35 -0.76 -3.31 -2.65
C TRP A 35 0.76 -3.40 -2.82
N ASP A 36 1.27 -4.58 -3.22
CA ASP A 36 2.70 -4.75 -3.44
C ASP A 36 3.23 -3.89 -4.58
N ASN A 37 2.48 -3.84 -5.69
CA ASN A 37 2.78 -2.98 -6.82
C ASN A 37 2.77 -1.49 -6.43
N ASN A 38 1.79 -1.07 -5.62
CA ASN A 38 1.71 0.30 -5.13
C ASN A 38 2.90 0.66 -4.23
N LYS A 39 3.28 -0.22 -3.28
CA LYS A 39 4.49 0.00 -2.46
C LYS A 39 5.74 0.15 -3.32
N LYS A 40 5.93 -0.72 -4.33
CA LYS A 40 7.07 -0.63 -5.25
C LYS A 40 7.09 0.70 -6.00
N LEU A 41 5.92 1.19 -6.43
CA LEU A 41 5.82 2.51 -7.07
C LEU A 41 6.20 3.63 -6.09
N CYS A 42 5.67 3.61 -4.87
CA CYS A 42 6.00 4.60 -3.85
C CYS A 42 7.51 4.63 -3.56
N LEU A 43 8.14 3.47 -3.41
CA LEU A 43 9.59 3.35 -3.20
C LEU A 43 10.36 3.94 -4.38
N ARG A 44 10.01 3.58 -5.62
CA ARG A 44 10.66 4.14 -6.81
C ARG A 44 10.54 5.65 -6.88
N VAL A 45 9.37 6.19 -6.55
CA VAL A 45 9.15 7.64 -6.52
C VAL A 45 10.01 8.30 -5.44
N ALA A 46 10.10 7.69 -4.25
CA ALA A 46 10.96 8.17 -3.17
C ALA A 46 12.45 8.16 -3.58
N ASP A 47 12.92 7.07 -4.18
CA ASP A 47 14.30 6.94 -4.67
C ASP A 47 14.62 8.00 -5.74
N ASN A 48 13.69 8.26 -6.66
CA ASN A 48 13.85 9.31 -7.68
C ASN A 48 13.80 10.72 -7.09
N ALA A 49 13.05 10.93 -6.01
CA ALA A 49 12.92 12.24 -5.36
C ALA A 49 14.10 12.55 -4.42
N ALA A 50 14.72 11.54 -3.83
CA ALA A 50 15.84 11.69 -2.89
C ALA A 50 16.97 12.61 -3.38
N PRO A 51 17.54 12.45 -4.59
CA PRO A 51 18.60 13.36 -5.06
C PRO A 51 18.12 14.80 -5.27
N LEU A 52 16.88 15.00 -5.70
CA LEU A 52 16.29 16.33 -5.88
C LEU A 52 16.11 17.02 -4.52
N GLN A 53 15.57 16.29 -3.55
CA GLN A 53 15.43 16.78 -2.17
C GLN A 53 16.79 17.11 -1.55
N ALA A 54 17.82 16.30 -1.79
CA ALA A 54 19.18 16.57 -1.32
C ALA A 54 19.79 17.82 -1.97
N ALA A 55 19.56 18.05 -3.27
CA ALA A 55 20.01 19.24 -3.97
C ALA A 55 19.34 20.51 -3.40
N GLU A 56 18.02 20.49 -3.21
CA GLU A 56 17.27 21.60 -2.60
C GLU A 56 17.75 21.88 -1.16
N ALA A 57 17.94 20.83 -0.35
CA ALA A 57 18.46 20.96 1.01
C ALA A 57 19.86 21.58 1.03
N ALA A 58 20.73 21.24 0.09
CA ALA A 58 22.06 21.84 -0.04
C ALA A 58 21.99 23.34 -0.37
N ILE A 59 21.10 23.74 -1.28
CA ILE A 59 20.88 25.15 -1.63
C ILE A 59 20.40 25.94 -0.41
N LEU A 60 19.42 25.42 0.32
CA LEU A 60 18.90 26.05 1.53
C LEU A 60 19.99 26.22 2.59
N ARG A 61 20.80 25.17 2.83
CA ARG A 61 21.93 25.22 3.75
C ARG A 61 22.92 26.32 3.38
N ASN A 62 23.26 26.44 2.10
CA ASN A 62 24.21 27.45 1.62
C ASN A 62 23.67 28.89 1.77
N LYS A 63 22.34 29.09 1.71
CA LYS A 63 21.71 30.40 1.94
C LYS A 63 21.67 30.80 3.41
N CYS A 64 21.76 29.83 4.32
CA CYS A 64 21.78 30.06 5.77
C CYS A 64 23.19 30.22 6.35
N GLN A 65 24.24 30.05 5.53
CA GLN A 65 25.61 30.47 5.83
C GLN A 65 25.84 31.90 5.35
#